data_AF-F4PJV7-F1
#
_entry.id   AF-F4PJV7-F1
#
_cell.length_a   1.000
_cell.length_b   1.000
_cell.length_c   1.000
_cell.angle_alpha   90.00
_cell.angle_beta   90.00
_cell.angle_gamma   90.00
#
_symmetry.space_group_name_H-M   'P 1'
#
loop_
_entity.id
_entity.type
_entity.pdbx_description
1 polymer ?
#
loop_
_entity_poly.entity_id
_entity_poly.type
_entity_poly.pdbx_seq_one_letter_code
_entity_poly.pdbx_strand_id
1 'polypeptide(L)'
;MTSNVLSSAAAKISRVMKYGQRFYSIPSNYKLGGSAAASGGGGGEDQPPLLLPSVTTILRMINKPFLINWEKSVMIQAIKEHYTTSKPAAFQSSAEEHQWLDSIITSSKSRAEEIKNEASTFGTRAHEWIDKKIDLKGEDGELLPREGQEGEEEETPEDLKNLAIAFQDWKKESGLTLERRDTIVWSEKYGYAGAVDAVGRTKDGQLVAIDWKTSSMISNEYALQVAAYAKALEELTGEVIKEAWIVRFHKKLPLYETKQVKDIDRSFQTFLGTLELWKTYNENDLYLDLKSNTKLSNSNDFFFQTNNNTSTNNNINNINVYTPTQKNYNNKKDQSTASSPTQQQSSSVNTTTATEQLQQDLINQQQQSTFSLPKQPPRYIVKNKGLAI
;
A
#
# COMPACT_ATOMS: atom_id res chain seq x y z
N MET A 1 -15.16 33.66 4.03
CA MET A 1 -13.76 33.89 3.61
C MET A 1 -12.98 32.58 3.33
N THR A 2 -13.26 31.48 4.03
CA THR A 2 -12.58 30.17 3.85
C THR A 2 -12.92 29.42 2.55
N SER A 3 -14.12 29.63 1.99
CA SER A 3 -14.55 29.10 0.67
C SER A 3 -13.62 29.50 -0.48
N ASN A 4 -13.19 30.77 -0.51
CA ASN A 4 -12.45 31.37 -1.61
C ASN A 4 -11.04 30.83 -1.83
N VAL A 5 -10.36 30.32 -0.80
CA VAL A 5 -8.96 29.85 -0.93
C VAL A 5 -8.89 28.56 -1.74
N LEU A 6 -9.79 27.61 -1.48
CA LEU A 6 -9.82 26.32 -2.16
C LEU A 6 -10.42 26.41 -3.58
N SER A 7 -11.44 27.26 -3.80
CA SER A 7 -12.09 27.38 -5.13
C SER A 7 -11.25 28.19 -6.13
N SER A 8 -10.63 29.30 -5.70
CA SER A 8 -9.83 30.17 -6.58
C SER A 8 -8.41 29.65 -6.85
N ALA A 9 -7.86 28.80 -5.96
CA ALA A 9 -6.53 28.19 -6.13
C ALA A 9 -6.55 26.96 -7.04
N ALA A 10 -7.63 26.16 -7.00
CA ALA A 10 -7.73 24.91 -7.76
C ALA A 10 -7.54 25.11 -9.28
N ALA A 11 -8.06 26.22 -9.84
CA ALA A 11 -7.95 26.52 -11.27
C ALA A 11 -6.52 26.79 -11.77
N LYS A 12 -5.56 27.06 -10.89
CA LYS A 12 -4.16 27.37 -11.25
C LYS A 12 -3.14 26.35 -10.73
N ILE A 13 -3.56 25.37 -9.93
CA ILE A 13 -2.70 24.30 -9.46
C ILE A 13 -2.72 23.15 -10.47
N SER A 14 -1.55 22.69 -10.91
CA SER A 14 -1.44 21.58 -11.85
C SER A 14 -0.70 20.39 -11.24
N ARG A 15 -1.15 19.18 -11.60
CA ARG A 15 -0.42 17.93 -11.35
C ARG A 15 0.68 17.81 -12.42
N VAL A 16 1.93 17.60 -12.01
CA VAL A 16 3.08 17.49 -12.92
C VAL A 16 3.90 16.24 -12.59
N MET A 17 4.53 15.66 -13.62
CA MET A 17 5.43 14.52 -13.45
C MET A 17 6.88 14.99 -13.54
N LYS A 18 7.70 14.64 -12.54
CA LYS A 18 9.15 14.92 -12.51
C LYS A 18 9.88 13.66 -12.05
N TYR A 19 10.88 13.21 -12.81
CA TYR A 19 11.65 11.99 -12.53
C TYR A 19 10.78 10.73 -12.27
N GLY A 20 9.66 10.59 -13.00
CA GLY A 20 8.71 9.47 -12.81
C GLY A 20 7.87 9.54 -11.53
N GLN A 21 7.92 10.65 -10.81
CA GLN A 21 7.18 10.91 -9.57
C GLN A 21 6.16 12.04 -9.78
N ARG A 22 5.08 12.03 -8.99
CA ARG A 22 3.99 13.01 -9.11
C ARG A 22 4.22 14.16 -8.13
N PHE A 23 4.14 15.37 -8.66
CA PHE A 23 4.21 16.63 -7.93
C PHE A 23 2.97 17.49 -8.21
N TYR A 24 2.77 18.50 -7.38
CA TYR A 24 1.83 19.59 -7.61
C TYR A 24 2.61 20.89 -7.75
N SER A 25 2.28 21.68 -8.77
CA SER A 25 2.80 23.02 -8.99
C SER A 25 1.85 24.03 -8.38
N ILE A 26 2.21 24.59 -7.22
CA ILE A 26 1.43 25.59 -6.50
C ILE A 26 1.92 26.99 -6.87
N PRO A 27 1.08 27.88 -7.40
CA PRO A 27 1.53 29.21 -7.78
C PRO A 27 1.96 30.04 -6.55
N SER A 28 3.03 30.81 -6.71
CA SER A 28 3.74 31.52 -5.63
C SER A 28 2.91 32.57 -4.88
N ASN A 29 1.80 33.02 -5.45
CA ASN A 29 0.87 33.96 -4.86
C ASN A 29 -0.16 33.30 -3.91
N TYR A 30 -0.14 31.98 -3.75
CA TYR A 30 -1.04 31.22 -2.84
C TYR A 30 -0.37 30.80 -1.52
N LYS A 31 0.75 31.44 -1.13
CA LYS A 31 1.40 31.17 0.16
C LYS A 31 0.45 31.45 1.33
N LEU A 32 0.38 30.51 2.26
CA LEU A 32 -0.48 30.64 3.45
C LEU A 32 0.23 31.51 4.50
N GLY A 33 -0.32 32.69 4.79
CA GLY A 33 0.02 33.44 6.02
C GLY A 33 1.17 34.46 5.92
N GLY A 34 1.32 35.18 4.82
CA GLY A 34 2.06 36.46 4.81
C GLY A 34 1.13 37.60 5.19
N SER A 35 1.44 38.32 6.28
CA SER A 35 0.79 39.58 6.66
C SER A 35 0.50 40.45 5.43
N ALA A 36 -0.71 40.99 5.35
CA ALA A 36 -1.04 42.12 4.48
C ALA A 36 -0.29 43.36 4.99
N ALA A 37 1.04 43.36 4.91
CA ALA A 37 1.83 44.56 4.92
C ALA A 37 1.70 45.15 3.52
N ALA A 38 0.87 46.19 3.43
CA ALA A 38 0.87 47.11 2.31
C ALA A 38 2.28 47.72 2.19
N SER A 39 3.16 47.08 1.42
CA SER A 39 4.30 47.74 0.79
C SER A 39 3.96 47.90 -0.68
N GLY A 40 3.57 49.11 -1.07
CA GLY A 40 3.36 49.45 -2.46
C GLY A 40 4.65 49.29 -3.29
N GLY A 41 4.45 49.09 -4.59
CA GLY A 41 5.44 49.37 -5.62
C GLY A 41 6.23 48.16 -6.14
N GLY A 42 5.81 47.66 -7.31
CA GLY A 42 6.69 47.10 -8.34
C GLY A 42 7.35 45.75 -8.07
N GLY A 43 6.78 44.67 -8.62
CA GLY A 43 7.43 43.36 -8.71
C GLY A 43 6.45 42.18 -8.74
N GLY A 44 5.51 42.17 -9.68
CA GLY A 44 4.40 41.20 -9.73
C GLY A 44 4.62 39.97 -10.60
N GLU A 45 5.76 39.80 -11.26
CA GLU A 45 6.03 38.67 -12.17
C GLU A 45 7.34 37.96 -11.79
N ASP A 46 7.32 36.62 -11.93
CA ASP A 46 8.47 35.69 -11.92
C ASP A 46 9.01 35.09 -10.61
N GLN A 47 8.16 34.75 -9.62
CA GLN A 47 8.55 33.73 -8.63
C GLN A 47 8.14 32.33 -9.12
N PRO A 48 9.08 31.37 -9.26
CA PRO A 48 8.76 30.04 -9.78
C PRO A 48 7.79 29.32 -8.84
N PRO A 49 6.86 28.51 -9.37
CA PRO A 49 5.87 27.84 -8.56
C PRO A 49 6.52 26.88 -7.55
N LEU A 50 5.88 26.74 -6.40
CA LEU A 50 6.27 25.77 -5.39
C LEU A 50 5.91 24.36 -5.88
N LEU A 51 6.93 23.53 -6.10
CA LEU A 51 6.75 22.13 -6.49
C LEU A 51 6.74 21.24 -5.26
N LEU A 52 5.59 20.63 -4.98
CA LEU A 52 5.40 19.77 -3.81
C LEU A 52 5.17 18.31 -4.22
N PRO A 53 5.89 17.34 -3.63
CA PRO A 53 5.64 15.92 -3.89
C PRO A 53 4.24 15.51 -3.46
N SER A 54 3.62 14.60 -4.21
CA SER A 54 2.30 14.08 -3.83
C SER A 54 2.39 13.17 -2.60
N VAL A 55 1.36 13.17 -1.74
CA VAL A 55 1.23 12.21 -0.62
C VAL A 55 1.43 10.78 -1.10
N THR A 56 0.82 10.41 -2.23
CA THR A 56 0.98 9.08 -2.82
C THR A 56 2.40 8.79 -3.29
N THR A 57 3.14 9.78 -3.80
CA THR A 57 4.56 9.64 -4.17
C THR A 57 5.41 9.36 -2.94
N ILE A 58 5.20 10.11 -1.87
CA ILE A 58 5.91 9.95 -0.60
C ILE A 58 5.65 8.54 -0.01
N LEU A 59 4.39 8.11 0.03
CA LEU A 59 4.01 6.81 0.58
C LEU A 59 4.55 5.60 -0.22
N ARG A 60 5.03 5.79 -1.47
CA ARG A 60 5.71 4.72 -2.22
C ARG A 60 7.04 4.31 -1.62
N MET A 61 7.59 5.07 -0.67
CA MET A 61 8.77 4.67 0.11
C MET A 61 8.49 3.47 1.03
N ILE A 62 7.22 3.22 1.39
CA ILE A 62 6.84 2.10 2.25
C ILE A 62 6.87 0.80 1.43
N ASN A 63 7.67 -0.17 1.87
CA ASN A 63 7.82 -1.43 1.16
C ASN A 63 6.55 -2.29 1.22
N LYS A 64 6.33 -3.09 0.18
CA LYS A 64 5.19 -4.01 0.07
C LYS A 64 5.66 -5.42 -0.28
N PRO A 65 6.38 -6.11 0.62
CA PRO A 65 7.01 -7.39 0.32
C PRO A 65 6.00 -8.48 -0.08
N PHE A 66 4.75 -8.37 0.37
CA PHE A 66 3.68 -9.29 0.01
C PHE A 66 3.33 -9.27 -1.48
N LEU A 67 3.57 -8.16 -2.20
CA LEU A 67 3.30 -8.06 -3.64
C LEU A 67 4.18 -9.01 -4.44
N ILE A 68 5.42 -9.25 -4.01
CA ILE A 68 6.34 -10.20 -4.66
C ILE A 68 5.76 -11.61 -4.64
N ASN A 69 5.21 -12.03 -3.50
CA ASN A 69 4.60 -13.35 -3.37
C ASN A 69 3.29 -13.46 -4.16
N TRP A 70 2.52 -12.37 -4.21
CA TRP A 70 1.32 -12.28 -5.03
C TRP A 70 1.64 -12.39 -6.53
N GLU A 71 2.63 -11.64 -7.03
CA GLU A 71 3.09 -11.68 -8.43
C GLU A 71 3.53 -13.09 -8.84
N LYS A 72 4.34 -13.76 -7.99
CA LYS A 72 4.71 -15.16 -8.19
C LYS A 72 3.50 -16.09 -8.27
N SER A 73 2.52 -15.89 -7.39
CA SER A 73 1.31 -16.71 -7.37
C SER A 73 0.46 -16.51 -8.63
N VAL A 74 0.33 -15.27 -9.10
CA VAL A 74 -0.35 -14.94 -10.36
C VAL A 74 0.35 -15.61 -11.54
N MET A 75 1.68 -15.50 -11.62
CA MET A 75 2.46 -16.13 -12.69
C MET A 75 2.26 -17.66 -12.70
N ILE A 76 2.37 -18.32 -11.54
CA ILE A 76 2.17 -19.77 -11.42
C ILE A 76 0.75 -20.17 -11.84
N GLN A 77 -0.26 -19.39 -11.46
CA GLN A 77 -1.65 -19.65 -11.86
C GLN A 77 -1.83 -19.50 -13.37
N ALA A 78 -1.28 -18.46 -13.99
CA ALA A 78 -1.33 -18.25 -15.43
C ALA A 78 -0.66 -19.40 -16.20
N ILE A 79 0.50 -19.87 -15.73
CA ILE A 79 1.18 -21.04 -16.31
C ILE A 79 0.29 -22.29 -16.20
N LYS A 80 -0.29 -22.56 -15.03
CA LYS A 80 -1.17 -23.71 -14.81
C LYS A 80 -2.40 -23.67 -15.69
N GLU A 81 -3.03 -22.51 -15.81
CA GLU A 81 -4.21 -22.30 -16.64
C GLU A 81 -3.86 -22.57 -18.11
N HIS A 82 -2.83 -21.92 -18.64
CA HIS A 82 -2.42 -22.07 -20.03
C HIS A 82 -1.96 -23.50 -20.36
N TYR A 83 -1.25 -24.16 -19.44
CA TYR A 83 -0.89 -25.57 -19.59
C TYR A 83 -2.14 -26.46 -19.65
N THR A 84 -3.16 -26.18 -18.84
CA THR A 84 -4.37 -27.00 -18.79
C THR A 84 -5.24 -26.78 -20.03
N THR A 85 -5.30 -25.56 -20.56
CA THR A 85 -6.21 -25.19 -21.65
C THR A 85 -5.61 -25.32 -23.04
N SER A 86 -4.28 -25.23 -23.18
CA SER A 86 -3.62 -25.10 -24.49
C SER A 86 -2.43 -26.04 -24.69
N LYS A 87 -2.25 -27.05 -23.83
CA LYS A 87 -1.21 -28.06 -24.04
C LYS A 87 -1.46 -28.86 -25.33
N PRO A 88 -0.50 -28.93 -26.25
CA PRO A 88 -0.57 -29.81 -27.40
C PRO A 88 -0.65 -31.29 -27.00
N ALA A 89 -1.40 -32.08 -27.76
CA ALA A 89 -1.52 -33.53 -27.52
C ALA A 89 -0.17 -34.27 -27.66
N ALA A 90 0.71 -33.77 -28.52
CA ALA A 90 2.07 -34.25 -28.70
C ALA A 90 2.97 -33.10 -29.18
N PHE A 91 4.28 -33.21 -28.90
CA PHE A 91 5.33 -32.36 -29.46
C PHE A 91 6.16 -33.19 -30.45
N GLN A 92 6.60 -32.60 -31.55
CA GLN A 92 7.42 -33.27 -32.57
C GLN A 92 8.87 -33.44 -32.10
N SER A 93 9.33 -32.58 -31.19
CA SER A 93 10.66 -32.66 -30.59
C SER A 93 10.70 -32.00 -29.22
N SER A 94 11.72 -32.32 -28.41
CA SER A 94 11.97 -31.61 -27.14
C SER A 94 12.27 -30.12 -27.35
N ALA A 95 12.80 -29.73 -28.51
CA ALA A 95 13.05 -28.32 -28.82
C ALA A 95 11.74 -27.53 -28.97
N GLU A 96 10.73 -28.12 -29.63
CA GLU A 96 9.40 -27.53 -29.75
C GLU A 96 8.71 -27.43 -28.39
N GLU A 97 8.82 -28.48 -27.56
CA GLU A 97 8.28 -28.46 -26.19
C GLU A 97 8.91 -27.33 -25.35
N HIS A 98 10.24 -27.17 -25.40
CA HIS A 98 10.91 -26.09 -24.69
C HIS A 98 10.49 -24.71 -25.18
N GLN A 99 10.39 -24.50 -26.50
CA GLN A 99 9.93 -23.22 -27.06
C GLN A 99 8.50 -22.90 -26.63
N TRP A 100 7.62 -23.91 -26.61
CA TRP A 100 6.26 -23.75 -26.11
C TRP A 100 6.28 -23.37 -24.62
N LEU A 101 7.02 -24.07 -23.76
CA LEU A 101 7.15 -23.72 -22.34
C LEU A 101 7.69 -22.30 -22.12
N ASP A 102 8.74 -21.89 -22.86
CA ASP A 102 9.31 -20.55 -22.79
C ASP A 102 8.30 -19.47 -23.19
N SER A 103 7.44 -19.76 -24.17
CA SER A 103 6.37 -18.84 -24.58
C SER A 103 5.34 -18.62 -23.46
N ILE A 104 4.96 -19.69 -22.74
CA ILE A 104 4.02 -19.61 -21.60
C ILE A 104 4.65 -18.85 -20.45
N ILE A 105 5.90 -19.14 -20.12
CA ILE A 105 6.62 -18.44 -19.05
C ILE A 105 6.73 -16.95 -19.38
N THR A 106 7.03 -16.62 -20.64
CA THR A 106 7.17 -15.24 -21.10
C THR A 106 5.84 -14.50 -21.05
N SER A 107 4.74 -15.07 -21.57
CA SER A 107 3.42 -14.44 -21.50
C SER A 107 2.89 -14.33 -20.07
N SER A 108 3.21 -15.28 -19.20
CA SER A 108 2.76 -15.26 -17.80
C SER A 108 3.43 -14.16 -16.96
N LYS A 109 4.59 -13.63 -17.37
CA LYS A 109 5.29 -12.55 -16.66
C LYS A 109 4.52 -11.22 -16.69
N SER A 110 3.74 -10.94 -17.74
CA SER A 110 2.96 -9.69 -17.84
C SER A 110 1.65 -9.74 -17.06
N ARG A 111 1.14 -10.93 -16.72
CA ARG A 111 -0.20 -11.11 -16.16
C ARG A 111 -0.44 -10.32 -14.86
N ALA A 112 0.56 -10.26 -13.98
CA ALA A 112 0.43 -9.49 -12.74
C ALA A 112 0.30 -7.98 -13.02
N GLU A 113 1.05 -7.46 -14.00
CA GLU A 113 0.98 -6.05 -14.39
C GLU A 113 -0.35 -5.73 -15.09
N GLU A 114 -0.86 -6.63 -15.93
CA GLU A 114 -2.19 -6.50 -16.54
C GLU A 114 -3.29 -6.41 -15.47
N ILE A 115 -3.31 -7.32 -14.49
CA ILE A 115 -4.28 -7.30 -13.39
C ILE A 115 -4.19 -5.99 -12.60
N LYS A 116 -2.96 -5.50 -12.35
CA LYS A 116 -2.74 -4.23 -11.66
C LYS A 116 -3.24 -3.04 -12.49
N ASN A 117 -3.00 -3.04 -13.79
CA ASN A 117 -3.45 -1.98 -14.70
C ASN A 117 -4.96 -1.98 -14.86
N GLU A 118 -5.59 -3.13 -15.08
CA GLU A 118 -7.06 -3.29 -15.06
C GLU A 118 -7.65 -2.76 -13.75
N ALA A 119 -7.03 -3.12 -12.62
CA ALA A 119 -7.46 -2.66 -11.32
C ALA A 119 -7.32 -1.14 -11.14
N SER A 120 -6.25 -0.54 -11.66
CA SER A 120 -6.02 0.90 -11.64
C SER A 120 -7.01 1.64 -12.52
N THR A 121 -7.25 1.17 -13.75
CA THR A 121 -8.20 1.76 -14.70
C THR A 121 -9.63 1.73 -14.15
N PHE A 122 -10.04 0.62 -13.53
CA PHE A 122 -11.32 0.55 -12.83
C PHE A 122 -11.40 1.58 -11.69
N GLY A 123 -10.34 1.70 -10.88
CA GLY A 123 -10.27 2.68 -9.80
C GLY A 123 -10.44 4.11 -10.29
N THR A 124 -9.76 4.50 -11.37
CA THR A 124 -9.91 5.84 -11.98
C THR A 124 -11.35 6.12 -12.38
N ARG A 125 -11.96 5.21 -13.16
CA ARG A 125 -13.37 5.38 -13.59
C ARG A 125 -14.35 5.41 -12.42
N ALA A 126 -14.07 4.66 -11.36
CA ALA A 126 -14.88 4.67 -10.15
C ALA A 126 -14.84 6.03 -9.44
N HIS A 127 -13.67 6.66 -9.27
CA HIS A 127 -13.58 8.00 -8.67
C HIS A 127 -14.27 9.03 -9.55
N GLU A 128 -14.00 9.03 -10.86
CA GLU A 128 -14.65 9.95 -11.81
C GLU A 128 -16.19 9.83 -11.77
N TRP A 129 -16.71 8.61 -11.70
CA TRP A 129 -18.15 8.39 -11.56
C TRP A 129 -18.67 8.91 -10.22
N ILE A 130 -18.01 8.61 -9.10
CA ILE A 130 -18.44 9.08 -7.76
C ILE A 130 -18.44 10.60 -7.72
N ASP A 131 -17.38 11.24 -8.24
CA ASP A 131 -17.26 12.69 -8.27
C ASP A 131 -18.47 13.30 -8.98
N LYS A 132 -18.80 12.83 -10.19
CA LYS A 132 -20.00 13.27 -10.93
C LYS A 132 -21.32 13.13 -10.15
N LYS A 133 -21.41 12.21 -9.18
CA LYS A 133 -22.61 11.97 -8.36
C LYS A 133 -22.64 12.71 -7.01
N ILE A 134 -21.57 13.44 -6.67
CA ILE A 134 -21.55 14.33 -5.51
C ILE A 134 -22.12 15.69 -5.93
N ASP A 135 -23.22 16.09 -5.30
CA ASP A 135 -23.83 17.40 -5.52
C ASP A 135 -23.06 18.46 -4.73
N LEU A 136 -22.72 19.57 -5.40
CA LEU A 136 -22.02 20.69 -4.79
C LEU A 136 -22.99 21.86 -4.60
N LYS A 137 -22.75 22.65 -3.55
CA LYS A 137 -23.51 23.87 -3.27
C LYS A 137 -22.62 25.10 -3.47
N GLY A 138 -23.21 26.15 -4.04
CA GLY A 138 -22.61 27.47 -4.15
C GLY A 138 -22.52 28.17 -2.80
N GLU A 139 -21.93 29.36 -2.78
CA GLU A 139 -21.80 30.17 -1.55
C GLU A 139 -23.16 30.65 -1.02
N ASP A 140 -24.14 30.78 -1.91
CA ASP A 140 -25.55 31.05 -1.62
C ASP A 140 -26.30 29.83 -1.07
N GLY A 141 -25.65 28.66 -1.02
CA GLY A 141 -26.24 27.40 -0.58
C GLY A 141 -27.08 26.70 -1.65
N GLU A 142 -27.22 27.30 -2.82
CA GLU A 142 -27.93 26.72 -3.96
C GLU A 142 -27.10 25.61 -4.61
N LEU A 143 -27.77 24.63 -5.21
CA LEU A 143 -27.07 23.55 -5.91
C LEU A 143 -26.37 24.10 -7.15
N LEU A 144 -25.08 23.84 -7.29
CA LEU A 144 -24.35 24.16 -8.51
C LEU A 144 -24.84 23.24 -9.63
N PRO A 145 -25.00 23.76 -10.86
CA PRO A 145 -25.29 22.94 -12.02
C PRO A 145 -24.23 21.84 -12.16
N ARG A 146 -24.66 20.61 -12.41
CA ARG A 146 -23.73 19.55 -12.76
C ARG A 146 -23.17 19.84 -14.15
N GLU A 147 -21.86 20.05 -14.25
CA GLU A 147 -21.18 20.25 -15.53
C GLU A 147 -21.55 19.12 -16.51
N GLY A 148 -21.98 19.50 -17.72
CA GLY A 148 -22.33 18.55 -18.78
C GLY A 148 -23.74 17.96 -18.71
N GLN A 149 -24.64 18.45 -17.84
CA GLN A 149 -26.04 18.03 -17.81
C GLN A 149 -26.97 19.05 -18.48
N GLU A 150 -26.88 19.18 -19.80
CA GLU A 150 -28.02 19.58 -20.63
C GLU A 150 -28.51 18.34 -21.39
N GLY A 151 -29.53 17.66 -20.85
CA GLY A 151 -30.21 16.54 -21.51
C GLY A 151 -29.62 15.16 -21.20
N GLU A 152 -30.48 14.29 -20.64
CA GLU A 152 -30.30 12.86 -20.35
C GLU A 152 -29.37 12.47 -19.19
N GLU A 153 -29.88 11.64 -18.28
CA GLU A 153 -29.07 10.99 -17.24
C GLU A 153 -28.11 10.00 -17.92
N GLU A 154 -26.81 10.29 -17.86
CA GLU A 154 -25.77 9.35 -18.31
C GLU A 154 -25.95 8.01 -17.59
N GLU A 155 -26.23 6.95 -18.36
CA GLU A 155 -26.40 5.60 -17.85
C GLU A 155 -25.13 5.15 -17.12
N THR A 156 -25.29 4.49 -15.98
CA THR A 156 -24.13 3.97 -15.23
C THR A 156 -23.52 2.79 -15.99
N PRO A 157 -22.20 2.83 -16.33
CA PRO A 157 -21.53 1.73 -16.99
C PRO A 157 -21.74 0.40 -16.26
N GLU A 158 -21.90 -0.69 -17.01
CA GLU A 158 -22.27 -2.01 -16.48
C GLU A 158 -21.36 -2.45 -15.34
N ASP A 159 -20.06 -2.28 -15.50
CA ASP A 159 -19.07 -2.71 -14.52
C ASP A 159 -19.03 -1.84 -13.25
N LEU A 160 -19.64 -0.64 -13.29
CA LEU A 160 -19.76 0.28 -12.16
C LEU A 160 -21.10 0.15 -11.41
N LYS A 161 -22.08 -0.63 -11.91
CA LYS A 161 -23.41 -0.76 -11.27
C LYS A 161 -23.36 -1.16 -9.80
N ASN A 162 -22.51 -2.14 -9.47
CA ASN A 162 -22.32 -2.57 -8.08
C ASN A 162 -21.74 -1.45 -7.20
N LEU A 163 -20.76 -0.71 -7.73
CA LEU A 163 -20.17 0.42 -7.03
C LEU A 163 -21.19 1.54 -6.83
N ALA A 164 -22.03 1.80 -7.83
CA ALA A 164 -23.06 2.81 -7.77
C ALA A 164 -24.07 2.51 -6.65
N ILE A 165 -24.56 1.27 -6.56
CA ILE A 165 -25.46 0.83 -5.49
C ILE A 165 -24.78 1.01 -4.13
N ALA A 166 -23.55 0.48 -3.97
CA ALA A 166 -22.82 0.55 -2.73
C ALA A 166 -22.51 1.99 -2.28
N PHE A 167 -22.21 2.89 -3.22
CA PHE A 167 -22.01 4.31 -2.93
C PHE A 167 -23.29 5.00 -2.47
N GLN A 168 -24.43 4.72 -3.11
CA GLN A 168 -25.71 5.29 -2.69
C GLN A 168 -26.13 4.79 -1.30
N ASP A 169 -25.91 3.52 -1.00
CA ASP A 169 -26.20 2.95 0.32
C ASP A 169 -25.27 3.57 1.38
N TRP A 170 -23.97 3.64 1.12
CA TRP A 170 -23.03 4.32 2.00
C TRP A 170 -23.41 5.79 2.23
N LYS A 171 -23.76 6.54 1.17
CA LYS A 171 -24.14 7.96 1.28
C LYS A 171 -25.34 8.14 2.21
N LYS A 172 -26.37 7.27 2.10
CA LYS A 172 -27.56 7.28 2.97
C LYS A 172 -27.23 6.93 4.42
N GLU A 173 -26.34 5.96 4.63
CA GLU A 173 -26.04 5.41 5.96
C GLU A 173 -24.98 6.19 6.73
N SER A 174 -24.07 6.88 6.03
CA SER A 174 -22.93 7.59 6.64
C SER A 174 -23.33 8.70 7.61
N GLY A 175 -24.48 9.33 7.39
CA GLY A 175 -24.89 10.54 8.12
C GLY A 175 -24.02 11.77 7.81
N LEU A 176 -23.19 11.71 6.77
CA LEU A 176 -22.34 12.81 6.31
C LEU A 176 -23.03 13.62 5.21
N THR A 177 -22.79 14.92 5.21
CA THR A 177 -23.12 15.81 4.09
C THR A 177 -21.85 16.06 3.30
N LEU A 178 -21.79 15.62 2.03
CA LEU A 178 -20.62 15.89 1.17
C LEU A 178 -20.69 17.32 0.63
N GLU A 179 -19.57 18.03 0.68
CA GLU A 179 -19.49 19.45 0.31
C GLU A 179 -18.45 19.73 -0.78
N ARG A 180 -17.43 18.89 -0.90
CA ARG A 180 -16.36 19.02 -1.91
C ARG A 180 -15.93 17.66 -2.43
N ARG A 181 -15.40 17.63 -3.66
CA ARG A 181 -14.87 16.46 -4.37
C ARG A 181 -13.55 16.81 -5.08
N ASP A 182 -12.69 15.83 -5.33
CA ASP A 182 -11.34 15.96 -5.96
C ASP A 182 -10.58 17.24 -5.52
N THR A 183 -10.58 17.53 -4.23
CA THR A 183 -10.08 18.81 -3.71
C THR A 183 -8.57 18.76 -3.55
N ILE A 184 -7.86 19.60 -4.31
CA ILE A 184 -6.40 19.74 -4.16
C ILE A 184 -6.08 20.44 -2.84
N VAL A 185 -5.16 19.83 -2.08
CA VAL A 185 -4.71 20.32 -0.79
C VAL A 185 -3.20 20.27 -0.73
N TRP A 186 -2.60 21.19 0.04
CA TRP A 186 -1.17 21.23 0.26
C TRP A 186 -0.85 21.73 1.65
N SER A 187 0.33 21.34 2.14
CA SER A 187 0.95 21.91 3.31
C SER A 187 2.23 22.61 2.88
N GLU A 188 2.24 23.93 2.96
CA GLU A 188 3.47 24.70 2.78
C GLU A 188 4.41 24.46 3.97
N LYS A 189 3.83 24.34 5.17
CA LYS A 189 4.59 24.07 6.40
C LYS A 189 5.46 22.83 6.31
N TYR A 190 4.95 21.72 5.79
CA TYR A 190 5.68 20.46 5.73
C TYR A 190 6.24 20.15 4.34
N GLY A 191 5.73 20.79 3.28
CA GLY A 191 6.22 20.64 1.92
C GLY A 191 5.68 19.40 1.20
N TYR A 192 4.35 19.22 1.19
CA TYR A 192 3.69 18.15 0.43
C TYR A 192 2.32 18.60 -0.11
N ALA A 193 1.80 17.89 -1.10
CA ALA A 193 0.47 18.16 -1.67
C ALA A 193 -0.29 16.87 -2.04
N GLY A 194 -1.57 16.99 -2.33
CA GLY A 194 -2.43 15.87 -2.67
C GLY A 194 -3.80 16.27 -3.17
N ALA A 195 -4.64 15.28 -3.43
CA ALA A 195 -6.05 15.48 -3.75
C ALA A 195 -6.88 14.59 -2.83
N VAL A 196 -7.80 15.23 -2.11
CA VAL A 196 -8.75 14.56 -1.22
C VAL A 196 -9.97 14.19 -2.06
N ASP A 197 -10.35 12.91 -2.06
CA ASP A 197 -11.43 12.46 -2.93
C ASP A 197 -12.75 13.14 -2.58
N ALA A 198 -13.06 13.27 -1.29
CA ALA A 198 -14.17 14.10 -0.84
C ALA A 198 -13.94 14.75 0.53
N VAL A 199 -14.60 15.88 0.71
CA VAL A 199 -14.71 16.56 2.00
C VAL A 199 -16.20 16.69 2.31
N GLY A 200 -16.56 16.37 3.54
CA GLY A 200 -17.93 16.52 4.03
C GLY A 200 -17.99 17.05 5.44
N ARG A 201 -19.21 17.07 5.99
CA ARG A 201 -19.48 17.42 7.38
C ARG A 201 -20.32 16.36 8.09
N THR A 202 -20.03 16.17 9.36
CA THR A 202 -20.93 15.45 10.28
C THR A 202 -22.20 16.26 10.53
N LYS A 203 -23.22 15.64 11.16
CA LYS A 203 -24.45 16.35 11.57
C LYS A 203 -24.20 17.56 12.48
N ASP A 204 -23.11 17.51 13.25
CA ASP A 204 -22.71 18.59 14.17
C ASP A 204 -21.83 19.66 13.49
N GLY A 205 -21.67 19.59 12.15
CA GLY A 205 -20.94 20.57 11.36
C GLY A 205 -19.43 20.37 11.29
N GLN A 206 -18.89 19.27 11.84
CA GLN A 206 -17.45 19.03 11.87
C GLN A 206 -16.95 18.52 10.51
N LEU A 207 -15.85 19.09 10.02
CA LEU A 207 -15.25 18.66 8.76
C LEU A 207 -14.69 17.22 8.84
N VAL A 208 -14.90 16.50 7.75
CA VAL A 208 -14.45 15.11 7.55
C VAL A 208 -13.71 15.00 6.21
N ALA A 209 -12.52 14.43 6.23
CA ALA A 209 -11.78 14.07 5.03
C ALA A 209 -12.08 12.61 4.64
N ILE A 210 -12.33 12.34 3.36
CA ILE A 210 -12.74 11.02 2.89
C ILE A 210 -11.90 10.61 1.68
N ASP A 211 -11.52 9.34 1.64
CA ASP A 211 -10.71 8.73 0.59
C ASP A 211 -11.41 7.44 0.11
N TRP A 212 -11.73 7.39 -1.19
CA TRP A 212 -12.41 6.28 -1.83
C TRP A 212 -11.40 5.20 -2.21
N LYS A 213 -11.79 3.93 -2.10
CA LYS A 213 -10.96 2.79 -2.48
C LYS A 213 -11.75 1.71 -3.20
N THR A 214 -11.13 1.10 -4.20
CA THR A 214 -11.66 -0.08 -4.89
C THR A 214 -10.72 -1.29 -4.76
N SER A 215 -9.71 -1.19 -3.90
CA SER A 215 -8.75 -2.27 -3.64
C SER A 215 -9.43 -3.51 -3.05
N SER A 216 -8.72 -4.64 -3.08
CA SER A 216 -9.17 -5.88 -2.43
C SER A 216 -9.20 -5.77 -0.90
N MET A 217 -8.36 -4.92 -0.31
CA MET A 217 -8.26 -4.72 1.13
C MET A 217 -7.95 -3.26 1.50
N ILE A 218 -8.32 -2.86 2.72
CA ILE A 218 -7.92 -1.58 3.30
C ILE A 218 -6.53 -1.75 3.94
N SER A 219 -5.51 -1.07 3.41
CA SER A 219 -4.16 -1.09 3.99
C SER A 219 -3.90 0.12 4.89
N ASN A 220 -2.91 0.02 5.77
CA ASN A 220 -2.59 1.05 6.75
C ASN A 220 -2.13 2.36 6.10
N GLU A 221 -1.52 2.30 4.92
CA GLU A 221 -1.09 3.46 4.16
C GLU A 221 -2.25 4.37 3.77
N TYR A 222 -3.48 3.84 3.64
CA TYR A 222 -4.66 4.68 3.40
C TYR A 222 -4.99 5.58 4.59
N ALA A 223 -4.74 5.11 5.82
CA ALA A 223 -4.86 5.93 7.03
C ALA A 223 -3.81 7.07 7.03
N LEU A 224 -2.58 6.77 6.61
CA LEU A 224 -1.51 7.77 6.49
C LEU A 224 -1.86 8.82 5.41
N GLN A 225 -2.38 8.36 4.28
CA GLN A 225 -2.80 9.21 3.17
C GLN A 225 -3.88 10.19 3.58
N VAL A 226 -5.01 9.70 4.11
CA VAL A 226 -6.13 10.57 4.49
C VAL A 226 -5.79 11.45 5.70
N ALA A 227 -4.88 11.03 6.59
CA ALA A 227 -4.38 11.87 7.67
C ALA A 227 -3.54 13.05 7.15
N ALA A 228 -2.68 12.83 6.16
CA ALA A 228 -1.92 13.90 5.50
C ALA A 228 -2.85 14.90 4.79
N TYR A 229 -3.90 14.40 4.14
CA TYR A 229 -4.94 15.23 3.55
C TYR A 229 -5.71 16.04 4.58
N ALA A 230 -6.12 15.41 5.69
CA ALA A 230 -6.78 16.09 6.79
C ALA A 230 -5.93 17.25 7.31
N LYS A 231 -4.63 17.06 7.56
CA LYS A 231 -3.75 18.13 8.04
C LYS A 231 -3.50 19.25 7.04
N ALA A 232 -3.44 18.93 5.74
CA ALA A 232 -3.37 19.95 4.71
C ALA A 232 -4.69 20.76 4.62
N LEU A 233 -5.85 20.10 4.78
CA LEU A 233 -7.14 20.79 4.88
C LEU A 233 -7.21 21.69 6.11
N GLU A 234 -6.74 21.25 7.28
CA GLU A 234 -6.67 22.09 8.48
C GLU A 234 -5.83 23.35 8.23
N GLU A 235 -4.67 23.21 7.57
CA GLU A 235 -3.79 24.33 7.24
C GLU A 235 -4.46 25.32 6.28
N LEU A 236 -5.21 24.83 5.29
CA LEU A 236 -5.87 25.65 4.27
C LEU A 236 -7.15 26.33 4.75
N THR A 237 -7.92 25.66 5.61
CA THR A 237 -9.24 26.12 6.03
C THR A 237 -9.24 26.79 7.39
N GLY A 238 -8.25 26.49 8.24
CA GLY A 238 -8.24 26.86 9.65
C GLY A 238 -9.21 26.06 10.52
N GLU A 239 -9.98 25.12 9.94
CA GLU A 239 -10.94 24.27 10.64
C GLU A 239 -10.28 22.92 10.98
N VAL A 240 -10.46 22.44 12.21
CA VAL A 240 -9.92 21.15 12.66
C VAL A 240 -10.71 19.99 12.03
N ILE A 241 -10.00 19.02 11.44
CA ILE A 241 -10.59 17.80 10.90
C ILE A 241 -10.70 16.78 12.03
N LYS A 242 -11.92 16.48 12.47
CA LYS A 242 -12.15 15.54 13.58
C LYS A 242 -12.12 14.09 13.12
N GLU A 243 -12.51 13.84 11.89
CA GLU A 243 -12.62 12.48 11.36
C GLU A 243 -12.02 12.38 9.97
N ALA A 244 -11.36 11.25 9.72
CA ALA A 244 -10.82 10.91 8.41
C ALA A 244 -11.25 9.48 8.06
N TRP A 245 -11.87 9.30 6.91
CA TRP A 245 -12.58 8.08 6.55
C TRP A 245 -11.99 7.45 5.30
N ILE A 246 -11.87 6.13 5.32
CA ILE A 246 -11.58 5.31 4.15
C ILE A 246 -12.87 4.54 3.86
N VAL A 247 -13.35 4.64 2.63
CA VAL A 247 -14.53 3.90 2.17
C VAL A 247 -14.15 3.05 0.98
N ARG A 248 -14.19 1.74 1.17
CA ARG A 248 -13.81 0.76 0.18
C ARG A 248 -15.05 0.14 -0.47
N PHE A 249 -15.16 0.24 -1.78
CA PHE A 249 -16.21 -0.37 -2.58
C PHE A 249 -15.73 -1.69 -3.20
N HIS A 250 -16.53 -2.75 -3.09
CA HIS A 250 -16.22 -4.03 -3.69
C HIS A 250 -16.46 -3.99 -5.21
N LYS A 251 -15.51 -4.49 -6.02
CA LYS A 251 -15.59 -4.39 -7.49
C LYS A 251 -16.71 -5.21 -8.12
N LYS A 252 -17.04 -6.36 -7.52
CA LYS A 252 -17.97 -7.36 -8.09
C LYS A 252 -19.30 -7.51 -7.36
N LEU A 253 -19.44 -6.86 -6.20
CA LEU A 253 -20.60 -7.03 -5.32
C LEU A 253 -21.02 -5.64 -4.85
N PRO A 254 -22.31 -5.37 -4.63
CA PRO A 254 -22.80 -4.08 -4.16
C PRO A 254 -22.55 -3.93 -2.66
N LEU A 255 -21.29 -4.04 -2.24
CA LEU A 255 -20.87 -4.00 -0.84
C LEU A 255 -19.81 -2.93 -0.66
N TYR A 256 -19.85 -2.28 0.50
CA TYR A 256 -18.83 -1.34 0.94
C TYR A 256 -18.30 -1.68 2.33
N GLU A 257 -17.11 -1.18 2.66
CA GLU A 257 -16.47 -1.27 3.97
C GLU A 257 -15.94 0.11 4.34
N THR A 258 -16.28 0.59 5.54
CA THR A 258 -15.85 1.91 6.03
C THR A 258 -14.91 1.76 7.22
N LYS A 259 -13.82 2.51 7.22
CA LYS A 259 -12.92 2.65 8.38
C LYS A 259 -12.62 4.10 8.66
N GLN A 260 -12.80 4.51 9.91
CA GLN A 260 -12.33 5.79 10.41
C GLN A 260 -10.89 5.64 10.92
N VAL A 261 -10.05 6.63 10.64
CA VAL A 261 -8.70 6.71 11.20
C VAL A 261 -8.81 6.92 12.71
N LYS A 262 -8.26 5.96 13.47
CA LYS A 262 -8.33 5.96 14.94
C LYS A 262 -7.62 7.17 15.57
N ASP A 263 -6.50 7.58 14.99
CA ASP A 263 -5.65 8.66 15.50
C ASP A 263 -5.02 9.38 14.31
N ILE A 264 -5.62 10.51 13.94
CA ILE A 264 -5.20 11.31 12.78
C ILE A 264 -3.80 11.88 13.01
N ASP A 265 -3.52 12.39 14.21
CA ASP A 265 -2.23 13.00 14.53
C ASP A 265 -1.10 11.98 14.48
N ARG A 266 -1.28 10.81 15.08
CA ARG A 266 -0.26 9.74 15.04
C ARG A 266 -0.05 9.20 13.62
N SER A 267 -1.12 9.06 12.85
CA SER A 267 -1.03 8.65 11.45
C SER A 267 -0.27 9.71 10.63
N PHE A 268 -0.55 10.98 10.88
CA PHE A 268 0.17 12.09 10.26
C PHE A 268 1.66 12.14 10.64
N GLN A 269 2.00 11.93 11.92
CA GLN A 269 3.40 11.84 12.35
C GLN A 269 4.14 10.70 11.64
N THR A 270 3.48 9.56 11.41
CA THR A 270 4.05 8.44 10.66
C THR A 270 4.25 8.81 9.18
N PHE A 271 3.32 9.56 8.59
CA PHE A 271 3.49 10.14 7.26
C PHE A 271 4.68 11.11 7.21
N LEU A 272 4.86 11.99 8.20
CA LEU A 272 6.00 12.92 8.26
C LEU A 272 7.35 12.18 8.31
N GLY A 273 7.45 11.08 9.06
CA GLY A 273 8.66 10.24 9.03
C GLY A 273 8.95 9.65 7.64
N THR A 274 7.90 9.32 6.88
CA THR A 274 8.03 8.84 5.49
C THR A 274 8.43 9.98 4.54
N LEU A 275 7.89 11.17 4.75
CA LEU A 275 8.27 12.38 4.02
C LEU A 275 9.75 12.72 4.24
N GLU A 276 10.24 12.63 5.48
CA GLU A 276 11.64 12.88 5.79
C GLU A 276 12.57 11.87 5.08
N LEU A 277 12.19 10.60 5.08
CA LEU A 277 12.88 9.57 4.31
C LEU A 277 12.87 9.90 2.81
N TRP A 278 11.73 10.30 2.25
CA TRP A 278 11.63 10.67 0.83
C TRP A 278 12.52 11.87 0.50
N LYS A 279 12.51 12.94 1.32
CA LYS A 279 13.36 14.13 1.11
C LYS A 279 14.83 13.75 1.14
N THR A 280 15.26 13.07 2.20
CA THR A 280 16.64 12.65 2.37
C THR A 280 17.12 11.75 1.23
N TYR A 281 16.27 10.83 0.75
CA TYR A 281 16.62 9.90 -0.33
C TYR A 281 16.69 10.57 -1.71
N ASN A 282 15.84 11.56 -1.99
CA ASN A 282 15.74 12.16 -3.34
C ASN A 282 16.52 13.49 -3.49
N GLU A 283 16.78 14.21 -2.39
CA GLU A 283 17.36 15.56 -2.44
C GLU A 283 18.82 15.59 -1.98
N ASN A 284 19.29 14.58 -1.24
CA ASN A 284 20.65 14.55 -0.71
C ASN A 284 21.47 13.41 -1.30
N ASP A 285 22.69 13.73 -1.73
CA ASP A 285 23.75 12.73 -1.72
C ASP A 285 24.11 12.46 -0.25
N LEU A 286 23.93 11.22 0.20
CA LEU A 286 24.24 10.83 1.57
C LEU A 286 25.75 10.65 1.78
N TYR A 287 26.53 10.69 0.71
CA TYR A 287 27.96 10.62 0.75
C TYR A 287 28.56 12.02 0.75
N LEU A 288 29.61 12.17 1.54
CA LEU A 288 30.53 13.29 1.37
C LEU A 288 31.43 12.97 0.18
N ASP A 289 31.49 13.88 -0.78
CA ASP A 289 32.55 13.88 -1.80
C ASP A 289 33.89 14.15 -1.13
N LEU A 290 34.52 13.09 -0.63
CA LEU A 290 35.92 13.11 -0.25
C LEU A 290 36.72 13.25 -1.54
N LYS A 291 37.04 14.49 -1.94
CA LYS A 291 37.99 14.75 -3.03
C LYS A 291 39.18 13.83 -2.85
N SER A 292 39.35 12.95 -3.83
CA SER A 292 40.35 11.90 -3.81
C SER A 292 41.74 12.51 -3.85
N ASN A 293 42.42 12.52 -2.71
CA ASN A 293 43.88 12.56 -2.66
C ASN A 293 44.47 11.16 -2.95
N THR A 294 43.80 10.33 -3.75
CA THR A 294 44.46 9.18 -4.36
C THR A 294 45.29 9.69 -5.52
N LYS A 295 46.52 10.12 -5.20
CA LYS A 295 47.63 9.77 -6.10
C LYS A 295 47.57 8.26 -6.24
N LEU A 296 47.13 7.75 -7.39
CA LEU A 296 47.53 6.41 -7.80
C LEU A 296 49.06 6.45 -7.91
N SER A 297 49.76 6.12 -6.83
CA SER A 297 51.10 5.59 -6.96
C SER A 297 50.93 4.21 -7.55
N ASN A 298 51.41 4.05 -8.79
CA ASN A 298 51.64 2.76 -9.39
C ASN A 298 52.44 1.88 -8.42
N SER A 299 51.76 0.94 -7.78
CA SER A 299 52.40 -0.27 -7.26
C SER A 299 51.59 -1.44 -7.79
N ASN A 300 52.06 -1.93 -8.95
CA ASN A 300 51.80 -3.28 -9.41
C ASN A 300 52.28 -4.23 -8.33
N ASP A 301 51.43 -4.63 -7.39
CA ASP A 301 51.65 -5.80 -6.55
C ASP A 301 50.37 -6.08 -5.79
N PHE A 302 49.52 -6.98 -6.33
CA PHE A 302 48.80 -8.00 -5.56
C PHE A 302 48.02 -8.90 -6.55
N PHE A 303 48.76 -9.83 -7.18
CA PHE A 303 48.18 -11.02 -7.80
C PHE A 303 48.16 -12.17 -6.78
N PHE A 304 47.17 -13.05 -6.94
CA PHE A 304 46.80 -14.16 -6.07
C PHE A 304 47.91 -15.20 -5.83
N GLN A 305 47.96 -15.65 -4.57
CA GLN A 305 48.20 -17.02 -4.07
C GLN A 305 49.33 -17.87 -4.69
N THR A 306 50.23 -18.41 -3.85
CA THR A 306 50.05 -19.75 -3.23
C THR A 306 51.33 -20.24 -2.52
N ASN A 307 51.08 -21.06 -1.50
CA ASN A 307 51.86 -22.21 -1.03
C ASN A 307 52.98 -22.07 0.03
N ASN A 308 52.60 -22.59 1.19
CA ASN A 308 53.22 -23.71 1.91
C ASN A 308 54.42 -23.45 2.85
N ASN A 309 54.18 -23.94 4.08
CA ASN A 309 55.07 -24.65 4.99
C ASN A 309 55.73 -23.94 6.18
N THR A 310 55.26 -24.39 7.35
CA THR A 310 55.96 -24.82 8.57
C THR A 310 56.64 -23.81 9.50
N SER A 311 56.12 -23.82 10.74
CA SER A 311 56.81 -23.80 12.04
C SER A 311 57.84 -22.70 12.31
N THR A 312 57.55 -21.78 13.23
CA THR A 312 57.87 -21.92 14.68
C THR A 312 57.55 -20.64 15.46
N ASN A 313 56.93 -20.85 16.62
CA ASN A 313 57.06 -20.14 17.91
C ASN A 313 56.87 -18.62 18.07
N ASN A 314 55.95 -18.38 19.03
CA ASN A 314 55.99 -17.43 20.14
C ASN A 314 55.31 -16.05 19.99
N ASN A 315 54.09 -16.02 20.53
CA ASN A 315 53.62 -15.14 21.61
C ASN A 315 53.71 -13.62 21.39
N ILE A 316 52.54 -12.96 21.25
CA ILE A 316 51.89 -12.18 22.33
C ILE A 316 50.52 -11.64 21.84
N ASN A 317 49.47 -12.18 22.45
CA ASN A 317 48.24 -11.60 23.01
C ASN A 317 47.42 -10.48 22.32
N ASN A 318 46.14 -10.87 22.13
CA ASN A 318 44.89 -10.16 22.49
C ASN A 318 44.33 -9.07 21.57
N ILE A 319 43.39 -9.48 20.69
CA ILE A 319 42.13 -8.74 20.48
C ILE A 319 40.96 -9.74 20.45
N ASN A 320 39.99 -9.52 21.33
CA ASN A 320 38.75 -10.28 21.49
C ASN A 320 37.86 -10.14 20.25
N VAL A 321 37.54 -11.26 19.60
CA VAL A 321 36.43 -11.36 18.63
C VAL A 321 35.34 -12.23 19.25
N TYR A 322 34.17 -11.64 19.41
CA TYR A 322 32.96 -12.29 19.91
C TYR A 322 32.34 -13.13 18.80
N THR A 323 32.40 -14.46 18.92
CA THR A 323 31.64 -15.41 18.09
C THR A 323 30.41 -15.92 18.85
N PRO A 324 29.22 -15.94 18.24
CA PRO A 324 28.01 -16.43 18.92
C PRO A 324 28.00 -17.97 18.99
N THR A 325 27.85 -18.47 20.22
CA THR A 325 27.83 -19.90 20.58
C THR A 325 26.50 -20.56 20.17
N GLN A 326 26.59 -21.70 19.48
CA GLN A 326 25.46 -22.62 19.30
C GLN A 326 25.09 -23.29 20.63
N LYS A 327 23.82 -23.20 21.03
CA LYS A 327 23.28 -23.93 22.19
C LYS A 327 22.84 -25.34 21.77
N ASN A 328 23.66 -26.32 22.11
CA ASN A 328 23.25 -27.72 22.25
C ASN A 328 22.54 -27.90 23.60
N TYR A 329 21.28 -28.33 23.58
CA TYR A 329 20.56 -28.79 24.78
C TYR A 329 20.67 -30.32 24.87
N ASN A 330 21.54 -30.78 25.77
CA ASN A 330 21.52 -32.15 26.29
C ASN A 330 20.69 -32.16 27.58
N ASN A 331 19.59 -32.90 27.61
CA ASN A 331 18.82 -33.12 28.84
C ASN A 331 19.34 -34.34 29.61
N LYS A 332 19.62 -34.11 30.89
CA LYS A 332 19.99 -35.10 31.91
C LYS A 332 18.80 -35.97 32.31
N LYS A 333 19.13 -37.22 32.65
CA LYS A 333 18.34 -38.21 33.37
C LYS A 333 17.98 -37.72 34.78
N ASP A 334 16.78 -38.08 35.24
CA ASP A 334 16.53 -38.48 36.63
C ASP A 334 15.56 -39.67 36.66
N GLN A 335 15.84 -40.60 37.58
CA GLN A 335 15.19 -41.89 37.77
C GLN A 335 13.98 -41.76 38.73
N SER A 336 12.95 -42.59 38.55
CA SER A 336 12.31 -43.30 39.67
C SER A 336 11.61 -44.59 39.18
N THR A 337 11.51 -45.53 40.12
CA THR A 337 11.27 -46.97 40.08
C THR A 337 9.83 -47.40 39.79
N ALA A 338 9.64 -48.53 39.07
CA ALA A 338 9.09 -49.79 39.61
C ALA A 338 8.56 -50.79 38.54
N SER A 339 9.07 -52.03 38.61
CA SER A 339 8.39 -53.33 38.39
C SER A 339 7.96 -53.80 36.98
N SER A 340 8.58 -54.91 36.54
CA SER A 340 8.19 -55.80 35.42
C SER A 340 7.04 -56.76 35.82
N PRO A 341 6.39 -57.53 34.90
CA PRO A 341 7.03 -58.66 34.20
C PRO A 341 6.66 -58.87 32.70
N THR A 342 7.67 -59.35 31.99
CA THR A 342 7.73 -60.33 30.88
C THR A 342 6.42 -60.82 30.22
N GLN A 343 6.34 -60.73 28.88
CA GLN A 343 5.93 -61.86 28.02
C GLN A 343 6.43 -61.69 26.57
N GLN A 344 7.07 -62.75 26.06
CA GLN A 344 7.40 -62.99 24.66
C GLN A 344 6.14 -63.41 23.90
N GLN A 345 5.98 -62.97 22.64
CA GLN A 345 5.62 -63.81 21.47
C GLN A 345 5.44 -62.94 20.22
N SER A 346 6.20 -63.25 19.16
CA SER A 346 5.74 -63.79 17.87
C SER A 346 5.52 -62.73 16.77
N SER A 347 6.52 -62.68 15.89
CA SER A 347 6.41 -62.63 14.43
C SER A 347 5.02 -62.37 13.81
N SER A 348 4.88 -61.21 13.18
CA SER A 348 4.26 -61.10 11.85
C SER A 348 4.76 -59.85 11.14
N VAL A 349 5.37 -60.06 9.99
CA VAL A 349 5.73 -59.03 9.02
C VAL A 349 4.42 -58.53 8.42
N ASN A 350 4.03 -57.29 8.74
CA ASN A 350 3.05 -56.55 7.94
C ASN A 350 3.83 -55.53 7.11
N THR A 351 3.94 -55.83 5.82
CA THR A 351 4.35 -54.88 4.78
C THR A 351 3.25 -53.81 4.64
N THR A 352 3.35 -52.77 5.45
CA THR A 352 2.62 -51.52 5.24
C THR A 352 3.46 -50.69 4.27
N THR A 353 2.94 -50.50 3.06
CA THR A 353 3.59 -49.75 1.99
C THR A 353 3.87 -48.33 2.47
N ALA A 354 5.07 -47.79 2.20
CA ALA A 354 5.51 -46.45 2.64
C ALA A 354 4.50 -45.31 2.33
N THR A 355 3.60 -45.54 1.39
CA THR A 355 2.47 -44.68 1.03
C THR A 355 1.43 -44.53 2.13
N GLU A 356 1.11 -45.57 2.91
CA GLU A 356 0.12 -45.51 4.00
C GLU A 356 0.69 -44.82 5.25
N GLN A 357 2.00 -44.98 5.50
CA GLN A 357 2.71 -44.27 6.56
C GLN A 357 2.75 -42.76 6.28
N LEU A 358 3.06 -42.36 5.03
CA LEU A 358 3.02 -40.96 4.58
C LEU A 358 1.62 -40.36 4.66
N GLN A 359 0.57 -41.13 4.36
CA GLN A 359 -0.81 -40.66 4.43
C GLN A 359 -1.28 -40.45 5.87
N GLN A 360 -0.86 -41.32 6.80
CA GLN A 360 -1.13 -41.13 8.23
C GLN A 360 -0.30 -40.00 8.86
N ASP A 361 0.94 -39.80 8.41
CA ASP A 361 1.77 -38.68 8.86
C ASP A 361 1.20 -37.33 8.37
N LEU A 362 0.60 -37.29 7.17
CA LEU A 362 -0.14 -36.12 6.65
C LEU A 362 -1.43 -35.85 7.44
N ILE A 363 -2.17 -36.88 7.83
CA ILE A 363 -3.37 -36.75 8.67
C ILE A 363 -3.00 -36.26 10.08
N ASN A 364 -1.92 -36.78 10.65
CA ASN A 364 -1.42 -36.37 11.97
C ASN A 364 -0.83 -34.94 11.97
N GLN A 365 -0.19 -34.50 10.88
CA GLN A 365 0.24 -33.10 10.71
C GLN A 365 -0.94 -32.13 10.54
N GLN A 366 -2.04 -32.57 9.91
CA GLN A 366 -3.27 -31.76 9.82
C GLN A 366 -3.98 -31.65 11.19
N GLN A 367 -3.86 -32.64 12.07
CA GLN A 367 -4.44 -32.58 13.42
C GLN A 367 -3.60 -31.79 14.44
N GLN A 368 -2.27 -31.66 14.23
CA GLN A 368 -1.38 -30.90 15.12
C GLN A 368 -1.16 -29.43 14.73
N SER A 369 -1.72 -28.96 13.61
CA SER A 369 -1.61 -27.55 13.16
C SER A 369 -2.72 -26.63 13.69
N THR A 370 -3.21 -26.86 14.91
CA THR A 370 -4.03 -25.87 15.65
C THR A 370 -3.13 -24.92 16.43
N PHE A 371 -2.36 -24.09 15.71
CA PHE A 371 -1.68 -22.94 16.34
C PHE A 371 -2.72 -21.84 16.60
N SER A 372 -2.90 -21.50 17.87
CA SER A 372 -3.87 -20.51 18.36
C SER A 372 -3.60 -19.11 17.80
N LEU A 373 -4.57 -18.56 17.06
CA LEU A 373 -4.61 -17.14 16.72
C LEU A 373 -4.87 -16.29 17.98
N PRO A 374 -4.29 -15.08 18.11
CA PRO A 374 -4.63 -14.18 19.21
C PRO A 374 -6.11 -13.79 19.16
N LYS A 375 -6.73 -13.74 20.34
CA LYS A 375 -8.17 -13.53 20.56
C LYS A 375 -8.71 -12.32 19.77
N GLN A 376 -9.70 -12.58 18.92
CA GLN A 376 -10.54 -11.58 18.26
C GLN A 376 -11.32 -10.76 19.30
N PRO A 377 -11.49 -9.43 19.15
CA PRO A 377 -12.50 -8.68 19.91
C PRO A 377 -13.92 -9.08 19.46
N PRO A 378 -14.96 -8.90 20.30
CA PRO A 378 -16.26 -9.54 20.12
C PRO A 378 -16.98 -9.08 18.84
N ARG A 379 -17.57 -10.04 18.13
CA ARG A 379 -18.49 -9.83 17.00
C ARG A 379 -19.73 -9.07 17.49
N TYR A 380 -20.04 -7.94 16.87
CA TYR A 380 -21.35 -7.30 16.99
C TYR A 380 -22.35 -7.93 16.01
N ILE A 381 -23.59 -8.04 16.50
CA ILE A 381 -24.73 -8.75 15.92
C ILE A 381 -25.18 -8.09 14.63
N VAL A 382 -25.17 -8.84 13.52
CA VAL A 382 -25.91 -8.52 12.29
C VAL A 382 -27.40 -8.77 12.59
N LYS A 383 -28.20 -7.71 12.67
CA LYS A 383 -29.67 -7.84 12.69
C LYS A 383 -30.17 -7.97 11.26
N ASN A 384 -30.35 -9.20 10.79
CA ASN A 384 -31.23 -9.49 9.67
C ASN A 384 -32.68 -9.22 10.12
N LYS A 385 -33.36 -8.24 9.50
CA LYS A 385 -34.82 -8.25 9.42
C LYS A 385 -35.19 -8.78 8.06
N GLY A 386 -35.85 -9.94 8.07
CA GLY A 386 -36.18 -10.71 6.87
C GLY A 386 -37.15 -10.00 5.94
N LEU A 387 -37.01 -10.34 4.66
CA LEU A 387 -38.12 -10.33 3.72
C LEU A 387 -39.16 -11.35 4.19
N ALA A 388 -40.40 -10.90 4.39
CA ALA A 388 -41.56 -11.74 4.28
C ALA A 388 -42.14 -11.57 2.86
N ILE A 389 -42.58 -12.71 2.32
CA ILE A 389 -43.21 -12.93 1.01
C ILE A 389 -44.48 -12.11 0.87
#